data_AF-A0A7S3CPZ4-F1
#
_entry.id   AF-A0A7S3CPZ4-F1
#
_cell.length_a   1.000
_cell.length_b   1.000
_cell.length_c   1.000
_cell.angle_alpha   90.00
_cell.angle_beta   90.00
_cell.angle_gamma   90.00
#
_symmetry.space_group_name_H-M   'P 1'
#
loop_
_entity.id
_entity.type
_entity.pdbx_description
1 polymer ?
#
loop_
_entity_poly.entity_id
_entity_poly.type
_entity_poly.pdbx_seq_one_letter_code
_entity_poly.pdbx_strand_id
1 'polypeptide(L)'
;MDKSLSHTQYPNHLQDGKEISELYEPTFVKLDKQVLRFYGYFKESVVESRLENYRIRRLIVYYFLEDRSIMITEPKQVNSGTPQGAFLKRQAVIKQDGSKMPFEPTDFRVGLDIGICGRSIRIYDCDDYTREFFNNCGMPQPEKTFCPEDSFVNSQKPVPPKKDPELLEYLEKKLGGGRVPSQ
;
A
#
# COMPACT_ATOMS: atom_id res chain seq x y z
N MET A 1 -20.16 -11.04 -35.17
CA MET A 1 -19.93 -9.61 -35.40
C MET A 1 -19.13 -9.11 -34.22
N ASP A 2 -17.89 -8.75 -34.51
CA ASP A 2 -16.84 -8.42 -33.54
C ASP A 2 -17.19 -7.12 -32.80
N LYS A 3 -17.11 -7.13 -31.47
CA LYS A 3 -17.19 -5.92 -30.64
C LYS A 3 -15.92 -5.84 -29.82
N SER A 4 -14.83 -5.49 -30.49
CA SER A 4 -13.61 -4.98 -29.89
C SER A 4 -13.91 -3.62 -29.25
N LEU A 5 -14.33 -3.62 -27.98
CA LEU A 5 -14.43 -2.40 -27.17
C LEU A 5 -13.03 -2.04 -26.65
N SER A 6 -12.18 -1.55 -27.55
CA SER A 6 -10.96 -0.82 -27.20
C SER A 6 -11.19 0.67 -27.46
N HIS A 7 -11.66 1.40 -26.45
CA HIS A 7 -11.63 2.86 -26.49
C HIS A 7 -11.60 3.47 -25.09
N THR A 8 -10.37 3.82 -24.67
CA THR A 8 -9.98 4.93 -23.79
C THR A 8 -11.05 5.47 -22.83
N GLN A 9 -11.12 4.94 -21.60
CA GLN A 9 -12.01 5.44 -20.53
C GLN A 9 -11.33 6.35 -19.50
N TYR A 10 -10.03 6.64 -19.64
CA TYR A 10 -9.27 7.36 -18.62
C TYR A 10 -8.80 8.74 -19.12
N PRO A 11 -9.20 9.84 -18.47
CA PRO A 11 -8.79 11.19 -18.85
C PRO A 11 -7.32 11.42 -18.50
N ASN A 12 -6.61 12.08 -19.42
CA ASN A 12 -5.22 12.49 -19.24
C ASN A 12 -5.12 13.79 -18.43
N HIS A 13 -4.12 13.89 -17.56
CA HIS A 13 -3.71 15.13 -16.92
C HIS A 13 -2.60 15.82 -17.72
N LEU A 14 -3.00 16.56 -18.75
CA LEU A 14 -2.17 17.60 -19.36
C LEU A 14 -3.07 18.83 -19.58
N GLN A 15 -2.72 19.94 -18.93
CA GLN A 15 -3.40 21.23 -19.11
C GLN A 15 -3.07 21.84 -20.47
N ASP A 16 -4.00 22.69 -20.92
CA ASP A 16 -3.87 23.70 -21.97
C ASP A 16 -4.04 23.29 -23.44
N GLY A 17 -5.32 23.25 -23.84
CA GLY A 17 -5.91 23.95 -24.99
C GLY A 17 -5.04 24.38 -26.17
N LYS A 18 -4.29 23.48 -26.79
CA LYS A 18 -3.73 23.67 -28.13
C LYS A 18 -4.50 22.84 -29.15
N GLU A 19 -4.94 23.53 -30.21
CA GLU A 19 -5.63 22.94 -31.34
C GLU A 19 -4.60 22.65 -32.44
N ILE A 20 -4.42 21.38 -32.77
CA ILE A 20 -3.96 20.96 -34.08
C ILE A 20 -4.61 19.60 -34.34
N SER A 21 -4.55 19.13 -35.56
CA SER A 21 -4.50 17.70 -35.90
C SER A 21 -3.36 16.94 -35.16
N GLU A 22 -3.29 17.06 -33.83
CA GLU A 22 -2.26 16.55 -32.91
C GLU A 22 -2.28 15.03 -32.94
N LEU A 23 -1.44 14.51 -33.84
CA LEU A 23 -0.82 13.19 -33.88
C LEU A 23 -1.53 12.16 -32.99
N TYR A 24 -2.25 11.23 -33.62
CA TYR A 24 -2.79 10.04 -32.96
C TYR A 24 -1.63 9.27 -32.29
N GLU A 25 -1.37 9.59 -31.03
CA GLU A 25 -0.45 8.85 -30.19
C GLU A 25 -1.18 7.61 -29.66
N PRO A 26 -0.63 6.40 -29.88
CA PRO A 26 -1.20 5.19 -29.33
C PRO A 26 -1.37 5.28 -27.81
N THR A 27 -2.42 4.67 -27.26
CA THR A 27 -2.72 4.70 -25.82
C THR A 27 -1.55 4.27 -24.95
N PHE A 28 -0.70 3.33 -25.42
CA PHE A 28 0.47 2.89 -24.68
C PHE A 28 1.53 4.00 -24.52
N VAL A 29 1.64 4.93 -25.49
CA VAL A 29 2.56 6.08 -25.41
C VAL A 29 2.03 7.12 -24.44
N LYS A 30 0.71 7.35 -24.42
CA LYS A 30 0.04 8.30 -23.52
C LYS A 30 0.07 7.86 -22.05
N LEU A 31 -0.02 6.55 -21.81
CA LEU A 31 -0.03 5.94 -20.48
C LEU A 31 1.36 5.44 -20.05
N ASP A 32 2.38 5.62 -20.89
CA ASP A 32 3.76 5.23 -20.56
C ASP A 32 4.16 5.88 -19.22
N LYS A 33 4.65 5.06 -18.30
CA LYS A 33 5.06 5.43 -16.93
C LYS A 33 3.95 5.86 -15.96
N GLN A 34 2.67 5.86 -16.36
CA GLN A 34 1.59 6.08 -15.41
C GLN A 34 1.28 4.80 -14.63
N VAL A 35 1.46 4.85 -13.31
CA VAL A 35 1.30 3.70 -12.42
C VAL A 35 0.38 4.08 -11.28
N LEU A 36 -0.70 3.33 -11.08
CA LEU A 36 -1.54 3.45 -9.91
C LEU A 36 -0.94 2.63 -8.77
N ARG A 37 -0.92 3.20 -7.57
CA ARG A 37 -0.31 2.58 -6.39
C ARG A 37 -1.33 2.52 -5.25
N PHE A 38 -1.55 1.30 -4.80
CA PHE A 38 -2.46 1.00 -3.69
C PHE A 38 -1.68 0.36 -2.54
N TYR A 39 -2.13 0.63 -1.33
CA TYR A 39 -1.61 0.04 -0.11
C TYR A 39 -2.60 -0.99 0.39
N GLY A 40 -2.12 -2.22 0.56
CA GLY A 40 -2.93 -3.34 1.01
C GLY A 40 -2.29 -4.10 2.16
N TYR A 41 -3.05 -5.00 2.78
CA TYR A 41 -2.50 -5.99 3.69
C TYR A 41 -3.28 -7.30 3.59
N PHE A 42 -2.67 -8.40 4.00
CA PHE A 42 -3.38 -9.65 4.24
C PHE A 42 -3.00 -10.24 5.60
N LYS A 43 -3.88 -11.08 6.14
CA LYS A 43 -3.65 -11.81 7.39
C LYS A 43 -3.05 -13.17 7.07
N GLU A 44 -1.85 -13.43 7.57
CA GLU A 44 -1.22 -14.75 7.48
C GLU A 44 -1.42 -15.49 8.80
N SER A 45 -2.08 -16.65 8.76
CA SER A 45 -2.26 -17.50 9.94
C SER A 45 -0.92 -18.10 10.37
N VAL A 46 -0.62 -18.07 11.67
CA VAL A 46 0.59 -18.65 12.25
C VAL A 46 0.17 -19.74 13.23
N VAL A 47 0.61 -20.97 12.99
CA VAL A 47 0.24 -22.13 13.84
C VAL A 47 1.36 -22.55 14.79
N GLU A 48 2.61 -22.18 14.52
CA GLU A 48 3.79 -22.66 15.26
C GLU A 48 4.28 -21.69 16.35
N SER A 49 3.60 -20.57 16.55
CA SER A 49 3.99 -19.55 17.52
C SER A 49 3.07 -19.57 18.74
N ARG A 50 3.66 -19.55 19.95
CA ARG A 50 2.91 -19.32 21.19
C ARG A 50 2.56 -17.85 21.41
N LEU A 51 3.19 -16.95 20.66
CA LEU A 51 3.09 -15.50 20.85
C LEU A 51 1.98 -14.88 19.99
N GLU A 52 1.68 -15.47 18.83
CA GLU A 52 0.73 -14.89 17.88
C GLU A 52 0.02 -15.94 17.04
N ASN A 53 -1.27 -15.71 16.79
CA ASN A 53 -2.11 -16.56 15.94
C ASN A 53 -2.12 -16.13 14.46
N TYR A 54 -1.76 -14.87 14.19
CA TYR A 54 -1.68 -14.32 12.84
C TYR A 54 -0.68 -13.17 12.76
N ARG A 55 -0.17 -12.92 11.56
CA ARG A 55 0.68 -11.78 11.20
C ARG A 55 -0.02 -10.90 10.17
N ILE A 56 0.22 -9.60 10.22
CA ILE A 56 -0.27 -8.65 9.21
C ILE A 56 0.86 -8.36 8.23
N ARG A 57 0.71 -8.80 6.97
CA ARG A 57 1.69 -8.52 5.92
C ARG A 57 1.20 -7.40 5.04
N ARG A 58 1.91 -6.28 5.10
CA ARG A 58 1.64 -5.07 4.32
C ARG A 58 2.20 -5.23 2.91
N LEU A 59 1.43 -4.81 1.92
CA LEU A 59 1.76 -4.90 0.50
C LEU A 59 1.56 -3.55 -0.16
N ILE A 60 2.34 -3.30 -1.20
CA ILE A 60 2.16 -2.21 -2.15
C ILE A 60 1.81 -2.85 -3.49
N VAL A 61 0.64 -2.53 -4.01
CA VAL A 61 0.14 -3.00 -5.30
C VAL A 61 0.34 -1.90 -6.32
N TYR A 62 1.04 -2.22 -7.40
CA TYR A 62 1.27 -1.35 -8.55
C TYR A 62 0.45 -1.87 -9.72
N TYR A 63 -0.35 -0.99 -10.32
CA TYR A 63 -1.08 -1.25 -11.55
C TYR A 63 -0.53 -0.36 -12.67
N PHE A 64 0.02 -0.97 -13.71
CA PHE A 64 0.61 -0.25 -14.84
C PHE A 64 -0.48 0.01 -15.87
N LEU A 65 -0.80 1.28 -16.11
CA LEU A 65 -1.88 1.66 -17.03
C LEU A 65 -1.55 1.35 -18.50
N GLU A 66 -0.26 1.34 -18.85
CA GLU A 66 0.23 1.08 -20.21
C GLU A 66 -0.16 -0.30 -20.75
N ASP A 67 -0.07 -1.34 -19.91
CA ASP A 67 -0.21 -2.74 -20.33
C ASP A 67 -1.14 -3.56 -19.42
N ARG A 68 -1.79 -2.92 -18.44
CA ARG A 68 -2.72 -3.55 -17.48
C ARG A 68 -2.05 -4.63 -16.62
N SER A 69 -0.73 -4.59 -16.48
CA SER A 69 0.01 -5.51 -15.63
C SER A 69 -0.02 -5.06 -14.17
N ILE A 70 0.21 -6.02 -13.26
CA ILE A 70 0.24 -5.81 -11.83
C ILE A 70 1.59 -6.29 -11.28
N MET A 71 2.15 -5.51 -10.38
CA MET A 71 3.30 -5.90 -9.56
C MET A 71 2.94 -5.69 -8.09
N ILE A 72 3.34 -6.60 -7.21
CA ILE A 72 3.10 -6.48 -5.78
C ILE A 72 4.42 -6.61 -5.06
N THR A 73 4.70 -5.68 -4.15
CA THR A 73 5.88 -5.72 -3.29
C THR A 73 5.49 -5.64 -1.83
N GLU A 74 6.28 -6.30 -1.00
CA GLU A 74 6.21 -6.20 0.44
C GLU A 74 7.36 -5.32 0.93
N PRO A 75 7.06 -4.22 1.64
CA PRO A 75 8.08 -3.38 2.26
C PRO A 75 8.97 -4.19 3.19
N LYS A 76 10.29 -3.96 3.10
CA LYS A 76 11.25 -4.61 3.99
C LYS A 76 11.09 -4.11 5.43
N GLN A 77 10.99 -5.02 6.37
CA GLN A 77 10.97 -4.76 7.81
C GLN A 77 12.16 -5.48 8.46
N VAL A 78 12.92 -4.73 9.25
CA VAL A 78 14.10 -5.27 9.95
C VAL A 78 13.65 -6.30 10.99
N ASN A 79 14.40 -7.40 11.09
CA ASN A 79 14.16 -8.49 12.03
C ASN A 79 12.80 -9.21 11.87
N SER A 80 12.19 -9.16 10.69
CA SER A 80 10.88 -9.80 10.44
C SER A 80 10.92 -11.33 10.35
N GLY A 81 12.10 -11.92 10.16
CA GLY A 81 12.28 -13.37 10.02
C GLY A 81 11.57 -14.01 8.81
N THR A 82 11.06 -13.22 7.85
CA THR A 82 10.30 -13.70 6.70
C THR A 82 10.88 -13.18 5.38
N PRO A 83 10.80 -13.95 4.28
CA PRO A 83 11.17 -13.45 2.95
C PRO A 83 10.29 -12.26 2.55
N GLN A 84 10.93 -11.15 2.18
CA GLN A 84 10.27 -9.88 1.83
C GLN A 84 10.82 -9.33 0.52
N GLY A 85 10.12 -8.35 -0.06
CA GLY A 85 10.47 -7.73 -1.34
C GLY A 85 9.44 -8.06 -2.42
N ALA A 86 9.86 -8.69 -3.51
CA ALA A 86 8.94 -9.00 -4.61
C ALA A 86 7.94 -10.09 -4.20
N PHE A 87 6.68 -9.71 -4.02
CA PHE A 87 5.59 -10.65 -3.72
C PHE A 87 4.98 -11.22 -5.01
N LEU A 88 4.75 -10.35 -5.99
CA LEU A 88 4.35 -10.71 -7.35
C LEU A 88 5.17 -9.90 -8.35
N LYS A 89 5.92 -10.58 -9.21
CA LYS A 89 6.60 -9.93 -10.34
C LYS A 89 5.58 -9.38 -11.33
N ARG A 90 5.91 -8.25 -11.97
CA ARG A 90 5.09 -7.56 -12.97
C ARG A 90 4.56 -8.55 -14.01
N GLN A 91 3.25 -8.75 -14.05
CA GLN A 91 2.57 -9.61 -15.01
C GLN A 91 1.08 -9.26 -15.10
N ALA A 92 0.41 -9.67 -16.18
CA ALA A 92 -1.04 -9.63 -16.25
C ALA A 92 -1.64 -10.66 -15.27
N VAL A 93 -2.61 -10.25 -14.47
CA VAL A 93 -3.29 -11.12 -13.49
C VAL A 93 -4.75 -11.26 -13.90
N ILE A 94 -5.25 -12.50 -13.88
CA ILE A 94 -6.63 -12.84 -14.20
C ILE A 94 -7.44 -12.96 -12.91
N LYS A 95 -8.67 -12.42 -12.91
CA LYS A 95 -9.59 -12.49 -11.78
C LYS A 95 -9.97 -13.94 -11.46
N GLN A 96 -10.11 -14.25 -10.17
CA GLN A 96 -10.48 -15.58 -9.67
C GLN A 96 -12.00 -15.80 -9.56
N ASP A 97 -12.81 -14.84 -10.02
CA ASP A 97 -14.28 -14.84 -9.95
C ASP A 97 -14.96 -15.69 -11.05
N GLY A 98 -14.16 -16.38 -11.89
CA GLY A 98 -14.65 -17.19 -13.00
C GLY A 98 -14.87 -16.41 -14.31
N SER A 99 -14.76 -15.07 -14.30
CA SER A 99 -14.89 -14.23 -15.51
C SER A 99 -13.76 -14.47 -16.51
N LYS A 100 -12.60 -14.94 -16.04
CA LYS A 100 -11.34 -15.05 -16.79
C LYS A 100 -10.87 -13.72 -17.39
N MET A 101 -11.36 -12.60 -16.88
CA MET A 101 -10.95 -11.26 -17.29
C MET A 101 -9.72 -10.80 -16.51
N PRO A 102 -8.85 -9.97 -17.12
CA PRO A 102 -7.78 -9.31 -16.37
C PRO A 102 -8.35 -8.30 -15.38
N PHE A 103 -7.56 -7.97 -14.36
CA PHE A 103 -7.88 -6.89 -13.44
C PHE A 103 -7.90 -5.52 -14.17
N GLU A 104 -8.85 -4.69 -13.77
CA GLU A 104 -9.03 -3.31 -14.19
C GLU A 104 -8.79 -2.37 -13.01
N PRO A 105 -8.45 -1.09 -13.23
CA PRO A 105 -8.29 -0.11 -12.15
C PRO A 105 -9.48 -0.08 -11.19
N THR A 106 -10.70 -0.20 -11.71
CA THR A 106 -11.96 -0.16 -10.93
C THR A 106 -12.10 -1.29 -9.92
N ASP A 107 -11.38 -2.40 -10.08
CA ASP A 107 -11.37 -3.50 -9.10
C ASP A 107 -10.59 -3.13 -7.83
N PHE A 108 -9.73 -2.12 -7.89
CA PHE A 108 -8.91 -1.67 -6.76
C PHE A 108 -9.58 -0.47 -6.09
N ARG A 109 -10.32 -0.73 -5.01
CA ARG A 109 -10.96 0.32 -4.21
C ARG A 109 -10.61 0.22 -2.75
N VAL A 110 -10.40 1.36 -2.11
CA VAL A 110 -10.14 1.42 -0.67
C VAL A 110 -11.33 0.82 0.10
N GLY A 111 -11.03 -0.09 1.03
CA GLY A 111 -12.00 -0.85 1.81
C GLY A 111 -12.40 -2.20 1.22
N LEU A 112 -12.08 -2.49 -0.04
CA LEU A 112 -12.40 -3.77 -0.68
C LEU A 112 -11.27 -4.79 -0.54
N ASP A 113 -11.64 -6.07 -0.63
CA ASP A 113 -10.71 -7.20 -0.67
C ASP A 113 -10.53 -7.68 -2.10
N ILE A 114 -9.28 -7.88 -2.52
CA ILE A 114 -8.93 -8.45 -3.82
C ILE A 114 -8.25 -9.82 -3.66
N GLY A 115 -8.61 -10.77 -4.51
CA GLY A 115 -8.03 -12.11 -4.53
C GLY A 115 -6.90 -12.22 -5.55
N ILE A 116 -5.64 -12.24 -5.09
CA ILE A 116 -4.45 -12.40 -5.95
C ILE A 116 -3.53 -13.46 -5.33
N CYS A 117 -3.00 -14.38 -6.16
CA CYS A 117 -2.11 -15.46 -5.72
C CYS A 117 -2.66 -16.31 -4.56
N GLY A 118 -3.99 -16.50 -4.52
CA GLY A 118 -4.66 -17.24 -3.44
C GLY A 118 -4.68 -16.51 -2.08
N ARG A 119 -4.33 -15.22 -2.05
CA ARG A 119 -4.42 -14.38 -0.86
C ARG A 119 -5.52 -13.34 -1.05
N SER A 120 -6.28 -13.11 0.02
CA SER A 120 -7.25 -12.01 0.11
C SER A 120 -6.53 -10.78 0.67
N ILE A 121 -6.32 -9.78 -0.17
CA ILE A 121 -5.62 -8.54 0.16
C ILE A 121 -6.66 -7.45 0.37
N ARG A 122 -6.76 -6.91 1.59
CA ARG A 122 -7.58 -5.73 1.89
C ARG A 122 -6.83 -4.49 1.42
N ILE A 123 -7.41 -3.71 0.53
CA ILE A 123 -6.90 -2.38 0.17
C ILE A 123 -7.34 -1.39 1.23
N TYR A 124 -6.39 -0.69 1.86
CA TYR A 124 -6.68 0.25 2.93
C TYR A 124 -6.36 1.71 2.58
N ASP A 125 -5.52 1.94 1.59
CA ASP A 125 -5.16 3.29 1.13
C ASP A 125 -4.65 3.27 -0.32
N CYS A 126 -4.49 4.43 -0.93
CA CYS A 126 -3.82 4.65 -2.21
C CYS A 126 -3.10 6.00 -2.19
N ASP A 127 -2.14 6.18 -3.09
CA ASP A 127 -1.38 7.43 -3.14
C ASP A 127 -2.14 8.59 -3.81
N ASP A 128 -1.61 9.80 -3.64
CA ASP A 128 -2.27 11.03 -4.09
C ASP A 128 -2.51 11.04 -5.60
N TYR A 129 -1.54 10.58 -6.38
CA TYR A 129 -1.68 10.43 -7.83
C TYR A 129 -2.84 9.50 -8.19
N THR A 130 -2.93 8.34 -7.54
CA THR A 130 -4.02 7.40 -7.76
C THR A 130 -5.36 8.03 -7.38
N ARG A 131 -5.45 8.73 -6.24
CA ARG A 131 -6.68 9.43 -5.83
C ARG A 131 -7.12 10.44 -6.89
N GLU A 132 -6.20 11.28 -7.37
CA GLU A 132 -6.45 12.27 -8.41
C GLU A 132 -6.93 11.61 -9.71
N PHE A 133 -6.24 10.55 -10.16
CA PHE A 133 -6.65 9.77 -11.33
C PHE A 133 -8.11 9.30 -11.23
N PHE A 134 -8.49 8.68 -10.12
CA PHE A 134 -9.86 8.20 -9.89
C PHE A 134 -10.88 9.34 -9.80
N ASN A 135 -10.52 10.49 -9.22
CA ASN A 135 -11.36 11.67 -9.18
C ASN A 135 -11.68 12.18 -10.59
N ASN A 136 -10.68 12.26 -11.47
CA ASN A 136 -10.89 12.70 -12.85
C ASN A 136 -11.75 11.73 -13.66
N CYS A 137 -11.65 10.43 -13.36
CA CYS A 137 -12.49 9.40 -13.96
C CYS A 137 -13.95 9.44 -13.44
N GLY A 138 -14.29 10.37 -12.54
CA GLY A 138 -15.62 10.44 -11.92
C GLY A 138 -15.89 9.31 -10.92
N MET A 139 -14.86 8.62 -10.44
CA MET A 139 -14.95 7.48 -9.52
C MET A 139 -14.04 7.67 -8.31
N PRO A 140 -14.28 8.69 -7.47
CA PRO A 140 -13.40 9.02 -6.35
C PRO A 140 -13.16 7.83 -5.42
N GLN A 141 -11.91 7.70 -4.95
CA GLN A 141 -11.56 6.66 -3.99
C GLN A 141 -12.06 7.02 -2.59
N PRO A 142 -12.57 6.04 -1.81
CA PRO A 142 -12.91 6.26 -0.40
C PRO A 142 -11.71 6.76 0.43
N GLU A 143 -12.02 7.36 1.57
CA GLU A 143 -11.02 7.76 2.56
C GLU A 143 -10.20 6.56 3.05
N LYS A 144 -8.95 6.83 3.42
CA LYS A 144 -8.06 5.80 3.94
C LYS A 144 -8.64 5.13 5.19
N THR A 145 -8.49 3.82 5.25
CA THR A 145 -8.98 2.99 6.38
C THR A 145 -7.82 2.52 7.25
N PHE A 146 -8.15 1.98 8.42
CA PHE A 146 -7.14 1.52 9.37
C PHE A 146 -6.46 0.23 8.90
N CYS A 147 -5.12 0.24 8.85
CA CYS A 147 -4.33 -0.98 8.74
C CYS A 147 -4.08 -1.53 10.15
N PRO A 148 -4.53 -2.76 10.47
CA PRO A 148 -4.33 -3.35 11.78
C PRO A 148 -2.85 -3.47 12.13
N GLU A 149 -2.52 -3.10 13.36
CA GLU A 149 -1.22 -3.41 13.95
C GLU A 149 -1.19 -4.89 14.34
N ASP A 150 -0.01 -5.52 14.23
CA ASP A 150 0.20 -6.89 14.69
C ASP A 150 1.00 -6.93 16.01
N SER A 151 1.14 -8.14 16.56
CA SER A 151 1.90 -8.36 17.81
C SER A 151 3.34 -7.90 17.66
N PHE A 152 3.92 -8.12 16.48
CA PHE A 152 5.30 -7.80 16.14
C PHE A 152 5.55 -6.29 16.20
N VAL A 153 4.78 -5.49 15.47
CA VAL A 153 4.89 -4.02 15.48
C VAL A 153 4.72 -3.47 16.90
N ASN A 154 3.81 -4.04 17.69
CA ASN A 154 3.62 -3.62 19.07
C ASN A 154 4.82 -3.97 19.98
N SER A 155 5.45 -5.13 19.80
CA SER A 155 6.64 -5.53 20.56
C SER A 155 7.90 -4.71 20.23
N GLN A 156 7.97 -4.11 19.04
CA GLN A 156 9.07 -3.22 18.66
C GLN A 156 8.94 -1.80 19.22
N LYS A 157 7.77 -1.40 19.74
CA LYS A 157 7.61 -0.08 20.35
C LYS A 157 8.51 -0.01 21.59
N PRO A 158 9.39 0.99 21.69
CA PRO A 158 10.28 1.10 22.84
C PRO A 158 9.44 1.26 24.10
N VAL A 159 9.61 0.34 25.04
CA VAL A 159 8.97 0.48 26.35
C VAL A 159 9.60 1.70 27.02
N PRO A 160 8.82 2.72 27.39
CA PRO A 160 9.37 3.88 28.07
C PRO A 160 10.07 3.40 29.35
N PRO A 161 11.30 3.86 29.62
CA PRO A 161 12.04 3.43 30.80
C PRO A 161 11.20 3.81 32.03
N LYS A 162 10.75 2.80 32.78
CA LYS A 162 10.15 3.04 34.10
C LYS A 162 11.28 3.52 35.00
N LYS A 163 11.26 4.80 35.36
CA LYS A 163 12.21 5.33 36.33
C LYS A 163 11.84 4.80 37.70
N ASP A 164 12.70 3.98 38.28
CA ASP A 164 12.57 3.55 39.67
C ASP A 164 12.80 4.78 40.58
N PRO A 165 11.80 5.20 41.37
CA PRO A 165 11.92 6.37 42.24
C PRO A 165 13.03 6.23 43.28
N GLU A 166 13.30 5.03 43.79
CA GLU A 166 14.37 4.81 44.78
C GLU A 166 15.75 4.93 44.13
N LEU A 167 15.91 4.39 42.93
CA LEU A 167 17.15 4.51 42.16
C LEU A 167 17.41 5.96 41.74
N LEU A 168 16.36 6.70 41.36
CA LEU A 168 16.45 8.14 41.07
C LEU A 168 16.93 8.92 42.29
N GLU A 169 16.30 8.70 43.45
CA GLU A 169 16.65 9.38 44.69
C GLU A 169 18.09 9.04 45.13
N TYR A 170 18.51 7.78 44.96
CA TYR A 170 19.88 7.36 45.21
C TYR A 170 20.89 8.07 44.29
N LEU A 171 20.61 8.13 42.99
CA LEU A 171 21.48 8.79 42.02
C LEU A 171 21.57 10.30 42.30
N GLU A 172 20.44 10.94 42.62
CA GLU A 172 20.40 12.36 43.00
C GLU A 172 21.22 12.63 44.27
N LYS A 173 21.05 11.80 45.31
CA LYS A 173 21.75 11.97 46.60
C LYS A 173 23.24 11.59 46.53
N LYS A 174 23.62 10.54 45.80
CA LYS A 174 25.01 10.05 45.76
C LYS A 174 25.88 10.71 44.70
N LEU A 175 25.31 11.12 43.56
CA LEU A 175 26.07 11.77 42.48
C LEU A 175 25.97 13.29 42.49
N GLY A 176 25.31 13.86 43.52
CA GLY A 176 25.30 15.31 43.76
C GLY A 176 24.66 16.09 42.62
N GLY A 177 23.50 15.62 42.13
CA GLY A 177 22.76 16.23 41.03
C GLY A 177 22.23 17.63 41.38
N GLY A 178 23.12 18.63 41.34
CA GLY A 178 22.77 20.03 41.56
C GLY A 178 22.01 20.58 40.37
N ARG A 179 20.70 20.83 40.55
CA ARG A 179 20.00 21.83 39.73
C ARG A 179 20.59 23.20 40.10
N VAL A 180 21.34 23.82 39.18
CA VAL A 180 21.60 25.26 39.25
C VAL A 180 20.25 25.96 39.09
N PRO A 181 19.77 26.73 40.08
CA PRO A 181 18.59 27.56 39.89
C PRO A 181 18.94 28.64 38.85
N SER A 182 18.14 28.76 37.79
CA SER A 182 18.30 29.85 36.83
C SER A 182 18.00 31.17 37.53
N GLN A 183 19.02 32.02 37.65
CA GLN A 183 18.86 33.44 37.96
C GLN A 183 18.55 34.22 36.69
#